data_AF-A0A6B1FWV1-F1
#
_entry.id   AF-A0A6B1FWV1-F1
#
_cell.length_a   1.000
_cell.length_b   1.000
_cell.length_c   1.000
_cell.angle_alpha   90.00
_cell.angle_beta   90.00
_cell.angle_gamma   90.00
#
_symmetry.space_group_name_H-M   'P 1'
#
loop_
_entity.id
_entity.type
_entity.pdbx_description
1 polymer ?
#
loop_
_entity_poly.entity_id
_entity_poly.type
_entity_poly.pdbx_seq_one_letter_code
_entity_poly.pdbx_strand_id
1 'polypeptide(L)' 'MKAAILRAFKQPLAWQEITTPSPEPDEVLVQVMACGIDGTDLKLLDGFGYTPELPFI' A
#
# COMPACT_ATOMS: atom_id res chain seq x y z
N MET A 1 -0.20 4.96 12.09
CA MET A 1 0.96 4.35 11.39
C MET A 1 1.37 5.19 10.19
N LYS A 2 2.56 5.00 9.62
CA LYS A 2 2.94 5.62 8.34
C LYS A 2 2.82 4.61 7.20
N ALA A 3 2.40 5.06 6.03
CA ALA A 3 2.24 4.24 4.84
C ALA A 3 2.65 5.00 3.56
N ALA A 4 3.05 4.25 2.53
CA ALA A 4 3.21 4.76 1.19
C ALA A 4 1.90 4.51 0.43
N ILE A 5 1.25 5.58 -0.05
CA ILE A 5 -0.12 5.50 -0.60
C ILE A 5 -0.11 5.76 -2.09
N LEU A 6 -0.64 4.82 -2.87
CA LEU A 6 -0.94 5.02 -4.28
C LEU A 6 -2.23 5.82 -4.43
N ARG A 7 -2.12 7.09 -4.85
CA ARG A 7 -3.28 7.96 -5.08
C ARG A 7 -3.72 8.00 -6.55
N ALA A 8 -2.78 7.77 -7.46
CA ALA A 8 -3.01 7.69 -8.90
C ALA A 8 -1.88 6.85 -9.51
N PHE A 9 -2.19 6.05 -10.53
CA PHE A 9 -1.17 5.32 -11.30
C PHE A 9 -0.18 6.28 -11.97
N LYS A 10 1.06 5.81 -12.17
CA LYS A 10 2.16 6.55 -12.80
C LYS A 10 2.52 7.86 -12.07
N GLN A 11 2.24 7.93 -10.77
CA GLN A 11 2.62 9.03 -9.89
C GLN A 11 3.43 8.48 -8.71
N PRO A 12 4.35 9.25 -8.12
CA PRO A 12 5.06 8.84 -6.91
C PRO A 12 4.09 8.47 -5.77
N LEU A 13 4.45 7.45 -4.99
CA LEU A 13 3.70 7.09 -3.78
C LEU A 13 3.75 8.24 -2.77
N ALA A 14 2.62 8.50 -2.13
CA ALA A 14 2.51 9.55 -1.13
C ALA A 14 2.79 8.99 0.28
N TRP A 15 3.91 9.38 0.88
CA TRP A 15 4.27 9.02 2.24
C TRP A 15 3.45 9.81 3.26
N GLN A 16 2.58 9.15 4.01
CA GLN A 16 1.61 9.81 4.89
C GLN A 16 1.44 9.07 6.21
N GLU A 17 1.07 9.83 7.24
CA GLU A 17 0.58 9.29 8.50
C GLU A 17 -0.93 9.05 8.41
N ILE A 18 -1.37 7.85 8.80
CA ILE A 18 -2.74 7.39 8.75
C ILE A 18 -3.11 6.69 10.06
N THR A 19 -4.41 6.55 10.31
CA THR A 19 -4.91 5.77 11.46
C THR A 19 -4.46 4.32 11.34
N THR A 20 -3.96 3.75 12.43
CA THR A 20 -3.65 2.31 12.50
C THR A 20 -4.97 1.53 12.46
N PRO A 21 -5.13 0.55 11.57
CA PRO A 21 -6.37 -0.23 11.48
C PRO A 21 -6.55 -1.12 12.72
N SER A 22 -7.82 -1.41 13.03
CA SER A 22 -8.20 -2.46 13.99
C SER A 22 -8.50 -3.74 13.22
N PRO A 23 -7.96 -4.90 13.62
CA PRO A 23 -8.26 -6.17 12.98
C PRO A 23 -9.69 -6.64 13.32
N GLU A 24 -10.37 -7.25 12.35
CA GLU A 24 -11.64 -7.97 12.54
C GLU A 24 -11.41 -9.41 13.06
N PRO A 25 -12.47 -10.16 13.42
CA PRO A 25 -12.32 -11.58 13.73
C PRO A 25 -11.60 -12.32 12.59
N ASP A 26 -10.65 -13.18 12.96
CA ASP A 26 -9.75 -13.94 12.06
C ASP A 26 -8.64 -13.12 11.37
N GLU A 27 -8.46 -11.84 11.70
CA GLU A 27 -7.34 -11.02 11.24
C GLU A 27 -6.25 -10.83 12.31
N VAL A 28 -5.06 -10.43 11.87
CA VAL A 28 -3.95 -10.06 12.77
C VAL A 28 -3.40 -8.69 12.40
N LEU A 29 -3.13 -7.86 13.41
CA LEU A 29 -2.41 -6.61 13.22
C LEU A 29 -0.90 -6.85 13.34
N VAL A 30 -0.16 -6.58 12.27
CA VAL A 30 1.29 -6.79 12.20
C VAL A 30 2.03 -5.45 12.22
N GLN A 31 3.01 -5.32 13.11
CA GLN A 31 3.97 -4.22 13.06
C GLN A 31 5.07 -4.53 12.03
N VAL A 32 4.97 -3.91 10.85
CA VAL A 32 5.96 -4.08 9.77
C VAL A 32 7.27 -3.39 10.15
N MET A 33 8.33 -4.17 10.33
CA MET A 33 9.68 -3.66 10.65
C MET A 33 10.49 -3.26 9.40
N ALA A 34 10.29 -4.00 8.30
CA ALA A 34 10.87 -3.73 6.99
C ALA A 34 9.96 -4.33 5.90
N CYS A 35 9.91 -3.70 4.72
CA CYS A 35 9.18 -4.17 3.55
C CYS A 35 10.09 -4.06 2.31
N GLY A 36 10.27 -5.17 1.60
CA GLY A 36 11.02 -5.19 0.34
C GLY A 36 10.14 -4.76 -0.82
N ILE A 37 10.75 -4.26 -1.90
CA ILE A 37 10.06 -3.92 -3.15
C ILE A 37 10.52 -4.86 -4.25
N ASP A 38 9.58 -5.38 -5.03
CA ASP A 38 9.85 -6.24 -6.18
C ASP A 38 9.41 -5.57 -7.51
N GLY A 39 9.58 -6.28 -8.62
CA GLY A 39 9.18 -5.78 -9.93
C GLY A 39 7.65 -5.75 -10.15
N THR A 40 6.88 -6.45 -9.33
CA THR A 40 5.41 -6.48 -9.38
C THR A 40 4.84 -5.20 -8.79
N ASP A 41 5.42 -4.71 -7.70
CA ASP A 41 5.07 -3.42 -7.10
C ASP A 41 5.21 -2.27 -8.11
N LEU A 42 6.31 -2.26 -8.88
CA LEU A 42 6.55 -1.25 -9.92
C LEU A 42 5.53 -1.34 -11.06
N LYS A 43 5.14 -2.56 -11.46
CA LYS A 43 4.10 -2.76 -12.49
C LYS A 43 2.73 -2.27 -12.01
N LEU A 44 2.39 -2.51 -10.73
CA LEU A 44 1.17 -2.01 -10.12
C LEU A 44 1.17 -0.47 -10.10
N LEU A 45 2.28 0.14 -9.71
CA LEU A 45 2.46 1.59 -9.72
C LEU A 45 2.23 2.18 -11.13
N ASP A 46 2.70 1.49 -12.16
CA ASP A 46 2.51 1.88 -13.57
C ASP A 46 1.09 1.65 -14.10
N GLY A 47 0.21 1.01 -13.31
CA GLY A 47 -1.16 0.67 -13.69
C GLY A 47 -1.26 -0.55 -14.62
N PHE A 48 -0.30 -1.47 -14.54
CA PHE A 48 -0.28 -2.70 -15.33
C PHE A 48 -0.74 -3.92 -14.50
N GLY A 49 -1.63 -4.73 -15.07
CA GLY A 49 -2.10 -5.97 -14.44
C GLY A 49 -3.24 -5.72 -13.44
N TYR A 50 -2.98 -5.91 -12.15
CA TYR A 50 -3.97 -5.69 -11.10
C TYR A 50 -4.23 -4.19 -10.89
N THR A 51 -5.51 -3.78 -10.91
CA THR A 51 -5.93 -2.39 -10.75
C THR A 51 -6.88 -2.26 -9.54
N PRO A 52 -6.36 -1.96 -8.33
CA PRO A 52 -7.18 -1.77 -7.16
C PRO A 52 -7.98 -0.46 -7.22
N GLU A 53 -9.00 -0.35 -6.37
CA GLU A 53 -9.61 0.95 -6.07
C GLU A 53 -8.58 1.85 -5.37
N LEU A 54 -8.57 3.13 -5.75
CA LEU A 54 -7.65 4.12 -5.20
C LEU A 54 -8.37 5.03 -4.20
N PRO A 55 -7.71 5.43 -3.09
CA PRO A 55 -6.30 5.20 -2.77
C PRO A 55 -6.00 3.78 -2.26
N PHE A 56 -4.80 3.28 -2.57
CA PHE A 56 -4.35 1.93 -2.20
C PHE A 56 -3.02 1.96 -1.42
N ILE A 57 -2.83 1.00 -0.51
CA ILE A 57 -1.59 0.78 0.26
C ILE A 57 -1.04 -0.59 -0.13
#